data_AF-F4ZNG4-F1
#
_entry.id   AF-F4ZNG4-F1
#
_cell.length_a   1.000
_cell.length_b   1.000
_cell.length_c   1.000
_cell.angle_alpha   90.00
_cell.angle_beta   90.00
_cell.angle_gamma   90.00
#
_symmetry.space_group_name_H-M   'P 1'
#
loop_
_entity.id
_entity.type
_entity.pdbx_description
1 polymer ?
#
loop_
_entity_poly.entity_id
_entity_poly.type
_entity_poly.pdbx_seq_one_letter_code
_entity_poly.pdbx_strand_id
1 'polypeptide(L)' 'ALRSAKDFAENADLENIEYTEVRGLNGIKEATVEIAGNKYNIAVINGAANFFEFMKSGKMDEKQYHFIEV' A
#
# COMPACT_ATOMS: atom_id res chain seq x y z
N ALA A 1 -3.09 11.39 1.84
CA ALA A 1 -4.24 10.58 2.30
C ALA A 1 -3.88 9.65 3.46
N LEU A 2 -2.82 8.83 3.33
CA LEU A 2 -2.36 7.90 4.38
C LEU A 2 -2.09 8.55 5.74
N ARG A 3 -1.47 9.74 5.78
CA ARG A 3 -1.25 10.50 7.03
C ARG A 3 -2.54 10.99 7.70
N SER A 4 -3.59 11.27 6.92
CA SER A 4 -4.89 11.73 7.46
C SER A 4 -5.79 10.56 7.86
N ALA A 5 -5.72 9.43 7.15
CA ALA A 5 -6.34 8.18 7.58
C ALA A 5 -5.69 7.63 8.86
N LYS A 6 -4.37 7.88 9.02
CA LYS A 6 -3.57 7.65 10.24
C LYS A 6 -4.08 8.43 11.44
N ASP A 7 -4.35 9.73 11.31
CA ASP A 7 -4.85 10.55 12.43
C ASP A 7 -6.27 10.14 12.86
N PHE A 8 -7.06 9.57 11.94
CA PHE A 8 -8.43 9.13 12.20
C PHE A 8 -8.53 7.76 12.88
N ALA A 9 -7.48 6.93 12.78
CA ALA A 9 -7.49 5.52 13.23
C ALA A 9 -6.79 5.27 14.57
N GLU A 10 -6.60 6.33 15.36
CA GLU A 10 -6.01 6.38 16.72
C GLU A 10 -4.47 6.43 16.79
N ASN A 11 -3.99 7.22 17.76
CA ASN A 11 -2.73 7.28 18.53
C ASN A 11 -1.69 6.11 18.43
N ALA A 12 -1.51 5.51 17.27
CA ALA A 12 -0.53 4.48 16.99
C ALA A 12 0.59 5.11 16.16
N ASP A 13 1.82 5.03 16.68
CA ASP A 13 3.05 5.51 16.05
C ASP A 13 3.31 4.81 14.70
N LEU A 14 2.61 5.27 13.66
CA LEU A 14 2.91 5.00 12.26
C LEU A 14 4.08 5.89 11.82
N GLU A 15 5.18 5.89 12.57
CA GLU A 15 6.37 6.67 12.24
C GLU A 15 7.23 5.99 11.17
N ASN A 16 7.15 4.66 11.02
CA ASN A 16 7.95 3.92 10.03
C ASN A 16 7.10 2.87 9.31
N ILE A 17 6.36 3.30 8.28
CA ILE A 17 5.82 2.36 7.30
C ILE A 17 6.97 1.99 6.36
N GLU A 18 7.52 0.80 6.52
CA GLU A 18 8.52 0.26 5.60
C GLU A 18 7.85 -0.23 4.33
N TYR A 19 8.10 0.50 3.25
CA TYR A 19 7.67 0.09 1.92
C TYR A 19 8.69 -0.84 1.30
N THR A 20 8.23 -2.00 0.84
CA THR A 20 9.01 -2.94 0.03
C THR A 20 8.68 -2.76 -1.45
N GLU A 21 9.71 -2.73 -2.29
CA GLU A 21 9.51 -2.64 -3.74
C GLU A 21 8.96 -3.96 -4.28
N VAL A 22 8.01 -3.87 -5.20
CA VAL A 22 7.45 -5.05 -5.84
C VAL A 22 8.43 -5.55 -6.88
N ARG A 23 9.00 -6.73 -6.63
CA ARG A 23 9.97 -7.34 -7.54
C ARG A 23 9.39 -7.48 -8.94
N GLY A 24 10.10 -6.91 -9.93
CA GLY A 24 9.73 -6.96 -11.33
C GLY A 24 8.77 -5.87 -11.80
N LEU A 25 8.21 -5.06 -10.88
CA LEU A 25 7.32 -3.94 -11.18
C LEU A 25 7.96 -2.63 -10.69
N ASN A 26 8.78 -2.02 -11.54
CA ASN A 26 9.47 -0.78 -11.19
C ASN A 26 8.46 0.35 -10.92
N GLY A 27 8.64 1.07 -9.82
CA GLY A 27 7.74 2.16 -9.44
C GLY A 27 6.49 1.72 -8.68
N ILE A 28 6.39 0.44 -8.30
CA ILE A 28 5.35 -0.06 -7.39
C ILE A 28 5.98 -0.44 -6.06
N LYS A 29 5.38 0.06 -4.98
CA LYS A 29 5.80 -0.22 -3.61
C LYS A 29 4.62 -0.68 -2.78
N GLU A 30 4.88 -1.54 -1.81
CA GLU A 30 3.85 -2.13 -0.96
C GLU A 30 4.27 -2.10 0.48
N ALA A 31 3.30 -2.00 1.37
CA ALA A 31 3.51 -2.15 2.79
C ALA A 31 2.30 -2.83 3.43
N THR A 32 2.55 -3.48 4.56
CA THR A 32 1.49 -3.94 5.46
C THR A 32 1.63 -3.15 6.75
N VAL A 33 0.58 -2.43 7.13
CA VAL A 33 0.53 -1.65 8.36
C VAL A 33 -0.41 -2.31 9.35
N GLU A 34 -0.02 -2.31 10.63
CA GLU A 34 -0.89 -2.76 11.71
C GLU A 34 -1.50 -1.54 12.41
N ILE A 35 -2.83 -1.48 12.47
CA ILE A 35 -3.58 -0.40 13.10
C ILE A 35 -4.65 -1.03 13.99
N ALA A 36 -4.63 -0.70 15.28
CA ALA A 36 -5.54 -1.28 16.28
C ALA A 36 -5.61 -2.82 16.24
N GLY A 37 -4.47 -3.49 16.02
CA GLY A 37 -4.37 -4.95 15.91
C GLY A 37 -4.87 -5.57 14.60
N ASN A 38 -5.31 -4.74 13.64
CA ASN A 38 -5.72 -5.18 12.31
C ASN A 38 -4.63 -4.87 11.28
N LYS A 39 -4.42 -5.79 10.32
CA LYS A 39 -3.43 -5.61 9.24
C LYS A 39 -4.09 -5.05 7.99
N TYR A 40 -3.52 -3.97 7.47
CA TYR A 40 -3.95 -3.31 6.25
C TYR A 40 -2.82 -3.34 5.23
N ASN A 41 -3.06 -3.98 4.08
CA ASN A 41 -2.15 -3.93 2.95
C ASN A 41 -2.39 -2.67 2.13
N ILE A 42 -1.32 -1.95 1.86
CA ILE A 42 -1.33 -0.72 1.07
C ILE A 42 -0.32 -0.82 -0.09
N ALA A 43 -0.62 -0.13 -1.19
CA ALA A 43 0.28 0.00 -2.31
C ALA A 43 0.43 1.46 -2.75
N VAL A 44 1.61 1.81 -3.22
CA VAL A 44 1.92 3.10 -3.85
C VAL A 44 2.46 2.80 -5.24
N ILE A 45 1.76 3.30 -6.24
CA ILE A 45 2.04 3.07 -7.65
C ILE A 45 2.43 4.41 -8.25
N ASN A 46 3.61 4.52 -8.82
CA ASN A 46 4.06 5.76 -9.46
C ASN A 46 3.65 5.79 -10.93
N GLY A 47 2.54 6.44 -11.24
CA GLY A 47 2.13 6.75 -12.61
C GLY A 47 1.23 5.70 -13.28
N ALA A 48 0.51 6.16 -14.30
CA ALA A 48 -0.57 5.40 -14.94
C ALA A 48 -0.11 4.10 -15.62
N ALA A 49 1.08 4.08 -16.22
CA ALA A 49 1.62 2.88 -16.88
C ALA A 49 1.81 1.74 -15.87
N ASN A 50 2.40 2.04 -14.71
CA ASN A 50 2.61 1.09 -13.62
C ASN A 50 1.29 0.66 -12.99
N PHE A 51 0.28 1.53 -12.95
CA PHE A 51 -1.07 1.14 -12.50
C PHE A 51 -1.69 0.08 -13.41
N PHE A 52 -1.62 0.25 -14.72
CA PHE A 52 -2.09 -0.78 -15.65
C PHE A 52 -1.31 -2.08 -15.52
N GLU A 53 0.00 -2.00 -15.31
CA GLU A 53 0.84 -3.18 -15.07
C GLU A 53 0.45 -3.91 -13.78
N PHE A 54 0.23 -3.15 -12.69
CA PHE A 54 -0.24 -3.67 -11.41
C PHE A 54 -1.55 -4.43 -11.55
N MET A 55 -2.54 -3.83 -12.19
CA MET A 55 -3.85 -4.45 -12.40
C MET A 55 -3.75 -5.73 -13.24
N LYS A 56 -2.83 -5.76 -14.22
CA LYS A 56 -2.60 -6.93 -15.08
C LYS A 56 -1.74 -8.01 -14.42
N SER A 57 -0.94 -7.65 -13.42
CA SER A 57 -0.01 -8.58 -12.75
C SER A 57 -0.72 -9.64 -11.90
N GLY A 58 -2.03 -9.51 -11.66
CA GLY A 58 -2.79 -10.41 -10.78
C GLY A 58 -2.54 -10.17 -9.28
N LYS A 59 -1.73 -9.16 -8.92
CA LYS A 59 -1.42 -8.83 -7.52
C LYS A 59 -2.67 -8.57 -6.68
N MET A 60 -3.69 -7.95 -7.27
CA MET A 60 -5.00 -7.72 -6.66
C MET A 60 -5.70 -9.02 -6.22
N ASP A 61 -5.40 -10.15 -6.87
CA ASP A 61 -5.99 -11.45 -6.53
C ASP A 61 -5.15 -12.20 -5.49
N GLU A 62 -3.86 -11.87 -5.34
CA GLU A 62 -2.94 -12.49 -4.38
C GLU A 62 -3.16 -12.00 -2.95
N LYS A 63 -3.62 -10.75 -2.78
CA LYS A 63 -3.87 -10.16 -1.47
C LYS A 63 -4.97 -9.11 -1.52
N GLN A 64 -5.66 -8.93 -0.39
CA GLN A 64 -6.61 -7.84 -0.21
C GLN A 64 -5.88 -6.53 0.08
N TYR A 65 -5.92 -5.59 -0.85
CA TYR A 65 -5.47 -4.20 -0.65
C TYR A 65 -6.61 -3.37 -0.06
N HIS A 66 -6.25 -2.56 0.93
CA HIS A 66 -7.20 -1.67 1.62
C HIS A 66 -7.06 -0.23 1.15
N PHE A 67 -5.86 0.13 0.66
CA PHE A 67 -5.58 1.46 0.13
C PHE A 67 -4.53 1.38 -0.98
N ILE A 68 -4.76 2.09 -2.08
CA ILE A 68 -3.81 2.19 -3.18
C ILE A 68 -3.71 3.66 -3.58
N GLU A 69 -2.49 4.19 -3.53
CA GLU A 69 -2.15 5.51 -4.08
C GLU A 69 -1.58 5.32 -5.48
N VAL A 70 -2.03 6.14 -6.44
CA VAL A 70 -1.60 6.12 -7.86
C VAL A 70 -1.19 7.52 -8.28
#